data_AF-A0A7W1ULI4-F1
#
_entry.id   AF-A0A7W1ULI4-F1
#
_cell.length_a   1.000
_cell.length_b   1.000
_cell.length_c   1.000
_cell.angle_alpha   90.00
_cell.angle_beta   90.00
_cell.angle_gamma   90.00
#
_symmetry.space_group_name_H-M   'P 1'
#
loop_
_entity.id
_entity.type
_entity.pdbx_description
1 polymer ?
#
loop_
_entity_poly.entity_id
_entity_poly.type
_entity_poly.pdbx_seq_one_letter_code
_entity_poly.pdbx_strand_id
1 'polypeptide(L)'
;MIDLTPLDVQKKKGDFRRSVRGYDPSAVDEFLDLVVERMTELVRENSSLSVSMDNLAQGLAGFRERERALNEALVSAQQLREDMRSQANREADLVLREARSEAERIVADAKRQVGTAAEALRRIQAQRVRFLGMLRKVAERQIAEIELEEDRLRDPGKMEMDALPERNAAPDSGLPQWLPAAGHPREDS
;
A
#
# COMPACT_ATOMS: atom_id res chain seq x y z
N MET A 1 -37.84 -18.42 -67.39
CA MET A 1 -39.26 -18.83 -67.39
C MET A 1 -40.03 -17.71 -68.09
N ILE A 2 -41.16 -17.95 -68.75
CA ILE A 2 -41.98 -16.84 -69.25
C ILE A 2 -42.88 -16.41 -68.10
N ASP A 3 -42.54 -15.29 -67.48
CA ASP A 3 -43.34 -14.71 -66.41
C ASP A 3 -44.55 -14.00 -67.02
N LEU A 4 -45.67 -14.71 -67.16
CA LEU A 4 -46.95 -14.10 -67.53
C LEU A 4 -47.46 -13.26 -66.36
N THR A 5 -47.75 -11.98 -66.60
CA THR A 5 -48.53 -11.17 -65.66
C THR A 5 -50.04 -11.39 -65.90
N PRO A 6 -50.93 -11.07 -64.94
CA PRO A 6 -52.37 -11.07 -65.17
C PRO A 6 -52.76 -10.19 -66.37
N LEU A 7 -52.05 -9.08 -66.59
CA LEU A 7 -52.24 -8.17 -67.70
C LEU A 7 -51.93 -8.83 -69.05
N ASP A 8 -50.94 -9.72 -69.11
CA ASP A 8 -50.56 -10.41 -70.35
C ASP A 8 -51.54 -11.52 -70.71
N VAL A 9 -52.09 -12.23 -69.70
CA VAL A 9 -53.21 -13.17 -69.90
C VAL A 9 -54.43 -12.42 -70.43
N GLN A 10 -54.76 -11.26 -69.85
CA GLN A 10 -55.92 -10.47 -70.24
C GLN A 10 -55.78 -9.85 -71.64
N LYS A 11 -54.58 -9.39 -72.04
CA LYS A 11 -54.30 -9.03 -73.44
C LYS A 11 -54.44 -10.25 -74.36
N LYS A 12 -53.89 -11.40 -73.94
CA LYS A 12 -53.83 -12.59 -74.80
C LYS A 12 -55.22 -13.14 -75.16
N LYS A 13 -56.20 -12.95 -74.29
CA LYS A 13 -57.64 -13.23 -74.51
C LYS A 13 -58.14 -12.70 -75.88
N GLY A 14 -57.80 -11.47 -76.25
CA GLY A 14 -58.20 -10.87 -77.53
C GLY A 14 -57.41 -11.38 -78.77
N ASP A 15 -56.24 -11.98 -78.55
CA ASP A 15 -55.24 -12.30 -79.60
C ASP A 15 -55.23 -13.79 -80.01
N PHE A 16 -56.29 -14.54 -79.72
CA PHE A 16 -56.42 -15.94 -80.14
C PHE A 16 -56.98 -16.05 -81.56
N ARG A 17 -56.25 -16.74 -82.44
CA ARG A 17 -56.69 -17.01 -83.82
C ARG A 17 -57.83 -18.03 -83.81
N ARG A 18 -58.93 -17.72 -84.49
CA ARG A 18 -60.07 -18.63 -84.66
C ARG A 18 -59.73 -19.75 -85.66
N SER A 19 -60.14 -20.98 -85.34
CA SER A 19 -59.95 -22.19 -86.14
C SER A 19 -61.30 -22.86 -86.41
N VAL A 20 -61.45 -23.51 -87.58
CA VAL A 20 -62.67 -24.27 -87.95
C VAL A 20 -62.84 -25.53 -87.09
N ARG A 21 -61.77 -25.99 -86.43
CA ARG A 21 -61.80 -26.98 -85.33
C ARG A 21 -60.94 -26.46 -84.19
N GLY A 22 -61.56 -26.02 -83.10
CA GLY A 22 -60.89 -25.46 -81.92
C GLY A 22 -61.81 -25.48 -80.70
N TYR A 23 -61.30 -25.02 -79.56
CA TYR A 23 -62.10 -24.82 -78.35
C TYR A 23 -63.16 -23.73 -78.54
N ASP A 24 -64.25 -23.83 -77.79
CA ASP A 24 -65.28 -22.79 -77.72
C ASP A 24 -64.67 -21.49 -77.16
N PRO A 25 -64.67 -20.38 -77.94
CA PRO A 25 -64.14 -19.10 -77.47
C PRO A 25 -64.78 -18.62 -76.16
N SER A 26 -66.09 -18.83 -75.97
CA SER A 26 -66.78 -18.32 -74.77
C SER A 26 -66.34 -19.04 -73.50
N ALA A 27 -66.23 -20.37 -73.54
CA ALA A 27 -65.73 -21.14 -72.40
C ALA A 27 -64.24 -20.87 -72.09
N VAL A 28 -63.42 -20.62 -73.13
CA VAL A 28 -62.02 -20.20 -72.96
C VAL A 28 -61.94 -18.79 -72.35
N ASP A 29 -62.80 -17.87 -72.78
CA ASP A 29 -62.84 -16.50 -72.28
C ASP A 29 -63.21 -16.43 -70.79
N GLU A 30 -64.20 -17.21 -70.33
CA GLU A 30 -64.56 -17.34 -68.90
C GLU A 30 -63.42 -17.94 -68.07
N PHE A 31 -62.76 -18.99 -68.58
CA PHE A 31 -61.62 -19.59 -67.89
C PHE A 31 -60.43 -18.61 -67.78
N LEU A 32 -60.17 -17.82 -68.82
CA LEU A 32 -59.11 -16.81 -68.79
C LEU A 32 -59.41 -15.68 -67.80
N ASP A 33 -60.67 -15.27 -67.61
CA ASP A 33 -61.03 -14.29 -66.57
C ASP A 33 -60.77 -14.85 -65.16
N LEU A 34 -61.15 -16.11 -64.90
CA LEU A 34 -60.85 -16.79 -63.62
C LEU A 34 -59.33 -16.90 -63.37
N VAL A 35 -58.55 -17.17 -64.42
CA VAL A 35 -57.07 -17.21 -64.33
C VAL A 35 -56.51 -15.81 -64.02
N VAL A 36 -57.01 -14.75 -64.67
CA VAL A 36 -56.60 -13.36 -64.41
C VAL A 36 -56.91 -12.96 -62.97
N GLU A 37 -58.11 -13.29 -62.47
CA GLU A 37 -58.51 -13.06 -61.08
C GLU A 37 -57.57 -13.77 -60.11
N ARG A 38 -57.40 -15.09 -60.24
CA ARG A 38 -56.56 -15.87 -59.31
C ARG A 38 -55.08 -15.50 -59.39
N MET A 39 -54.56 -15.16 -60.57
CA MET A 39 -53.18 -14.63 -60.69
C MET A 39 -53.04 -13.26 -60.02
N THR A 40 -54.07 -12.40 -60.09
CA THR A 40 -54.06 -11.09 -59.41
C THR A 40 -54.06 -11.25 -57.89
N GLU A 41 -54.83 -12.21 -57.35
CA GLU A 41 -54.77 -12.57 -55.93
C GLU A 41 -53.38 -13.06 -55.52
N LEU A 42 -52.81 -14.02 -56.26
CA LEU A 42 -51.48 -14.57 -55.98
C LEU A 42 -50.38 -13.51 -56.02
N VAL A 43 -50.45 -12.55 -56.94
CA VAL A 43 -49.50 -11.41 -57.00
C VAL A 43 -49.64 -10.51 -55.76
N ARG A 44 -50.87 -10.23 -55.31
CA ARG A 44 -51.11 -9.45 -54.09
C ARG A 44 -50.63 -10.18 -52.83
N GLU A 45 -50.93 -11.48 -52.73
CA GLU A 45 -50.50 -12.33 -51.61
C GLU A 45 -48.96 -12.43 -51.55
N ASN A 46 -48.30 -12.68 -52.67
CA ASN A 46 -46.83 -12.73 -52.76
C ASN A 46 -46.18 -11.38 -52.38
N SER A 47 -46.74 -10.26 -52.85
CA SER A 47 -46.28 -8.91 -52.46
C SER A 47 -46.42 -8.66 -50.94
N SER A 48 -47.56 -9.05 -50.35
CA SER A 48 -47.82 -8.94 -48.90
C SER A 48 -46.86 -9.82 -48.07
N LEU A 49 -46.61 -11.05 -48.52
CA LEU A 49 -45.67 -11.98 -47.90
C LEU A 49 -44.22 -11.49 -48.02
N SER A 50 -43.83 -10.91 -49.15
CA SER A 50 -42.50 -10.33 -49.36
C SER A 50 -42.25 -9.15 -48.40
N VAL A 51 -43.20 -8.20 -48.32
CA VAL A 51 -43.12 -7.08 -47.36
C VAL A 51 -43.06 -7.58 -45.92
N SER A 52 -43.81 -8.65 -45.59
CA SER A 52 -43.77 -9.27 -44.27
C SER A 52 -42.42 -9.93 -43.98
N MET A 53 -41.82 -10.63 -44.95
CA MET A 53 -40.48 -11.21 -44.82
C MET A 53 -39.41 -10.13 -44.62
N ASP A 54 -39.46 -9.04 -45.36
CA ASP A 54 -38.50 -7.93 -45.21
C ASP A 54 -38.58 -7.29 -43.82
N ASN A 55 -39.80 -7.05 -43.33
CA ASN A 55 -40.03 -6.53 -41.97
C ASN A 55 -39.50 -7.49 -40.89
N LEU A 56 -39.73 -8.80 -41.02
CA LEU A 56 -39.19 -9.81 -40.11
C LEU A 56 -37.66 -9.91 -40.20
N ALA A 57 -37.08 -9.80 -41.39
CA ALA A 57 -35.64 -9.83 -41.61
C ALA A 57 -34.93 -8.62 -40.97
N GLN A 58 -35.51 -7.42 -41.12
CA GLN A 58 -35.03 -6.21 -40.44
C GLN A 58 -35.11 -6.34 -38.91
N GLY A 59 -36.25 -6.83 -38.39
CA GLY A 59 -36.40 -7.10 -36.96
C GLY A 59 -35.36 -8.07 -36.42
N LEU A 60 -35.12 -9.18 -37.14
CA LEU A 60 -34.12 -10.19 -36.79
C LEU A 60 -32.69 -9.64 -36.84
N ALA A 61 -32.37 -8.76 -37.79
CA ALA A 61 -31.08 -8.07 -37.86
C ALA A 61 -30.86 -7.20 -36.61
N GLY A 62 -31.84 -6.38 -36.22
CA GLY A 62 -31.78 -5.55 -35.01
C GLY A 62 -31.78 -6.36 -33.69
N PHE A 63 -32.34 -7.57 -33.66
CA PHE A 63 -32.15 -8.49 -32.53
C PHE A 63 -30.71 -9.02 -32.46
N ARG A 64 -30.14 -9.48 -33.58
CA ARG A 64 -28.75 -9.97 -33.64
C ARG A 64 -27.72 -8.89 -33.29
N GLU A 65 -27.96 -7.65 -33.69
CA GLU A 65 -27.10 -6.52 -33.32
C GLU A 65 -27.12 -6.25 -31.81
N ARG A 66 -28.32 -6.22 -31.20
CA ARG A 66 -28.47 -6.08 -29.74
C ARG A 66 -27.87 -7.26 -28.98
N GLU A 67 -27.98 -8.48 -29.50
CA GLU A 67 -27.35 -9.68 -28.94
C GLU A 67 -25.83 -9.59 -28.95
N ARG A 68 -25.22 -9.09 -30.05
CA ARG A 68 -23.77 -8.82 -30.11
C ARG A 68 -23.35 -7.78 -29.09
N ALA A 69 -24.01 -6.62 -29.05
CA ALA A 69 -23.71 -5.57 -28.09
C ALA A 69 -23.85 -6.04 -26.63
N LEU A 70 -24.83 -6.90 -26.34
CA LEU A 70 -25.01 -7.50 -25.01
C LEU A 70 -23.88 -8.48 -24.66
N ASN A 71 -23.43 -9.30 -25.62
CA ASN A 71 -22.29 -10.21 -25.43
C ASN A 71 -20.97 -9.43 -25.24
N GLU A 72 -20.74 -8.38 -26.02
CA GLU A 72 -19.58 -7.48 -25.88
C GLU A 72 -19.58 -6.77 -24.52
N ALA A 73 -20.74 -6.28 -24.07
CA ALA A 73 -20.90 -5.69 -22.74
C ALA A 73 -20.67 -6.72 -21.62
N LEU A 74 -21.13 -7.97 -21.78
CA LEU A 74 -20.90 -9.04 -20.82
C LEU A 74 -19.41 -9.39 -20.69
N VAL A 75 -18.70 -9.53 -21.81
CA VAL A 75 -17.25 -9.78 -21.84
C VAL A 75 -16.50 -8.61 -21.21
N SER A 76 -16.85 -7.38 -21.55
CA SER A 76 -16.26 -6.17 -20.96
C SER A 76 -16.48 -6.10 -19.44
N ALA A 77 -17.67 -6.45 -18.96
CA ALA A 77 -18.00 -6.49 -17.53
C ALA A 77 -17.31 -7.66 -16.79
N GLN A 78 -16.95 -8.74 -17.48
CA GLN A 78 -16.12 -9.82 -16.92
C GLN A 78 -14.65 -9.38 -16.82
N GLN A 79 -14.11 -8.75 -17.86
CA GLN A 79 -12.74 -8.20 -17.87
C GLN A 79 -12.57 -7.15 -16.77
N LEU A 80 -13.45 -6.15 -16.70
CA LEU A 80 -13.42 -5.10 -15.67
C LEU A 80 -13.48 -5.69 -14.25
N ARG A 81 -14.26 -6.75 -14.03
CA ARG A 81 -14.33 -7.44 -12.72
C ARG A 81 -13.02 -8.09 -12.34
N GLU A 82 -12.33 -8.74 -13.28
CA GLU A 82 -11.03 -9.37 -13.02
C GLU A 82 -9.92 -8.33 -12.84
N ASP A 83 -9.94 -7.24 -13.61
CA ASP A 83 -9.03 -6.10 -13.43
C ASP A 83 -9.21 -5.45 -12.05
N MET A 84 -10.46 -5.18 -11.64
CA MET A 84 -10.77 -4.68 -10.29
C MET A 84 -10.30 -5.64 -9.20
N ARG A 85 -10.46 -6.95 -9.39
CA ARG A 85 -9.99 -7.98 -8.45
C ARG A 85 -8.47 -8.00 -8.38
N SER A 86 -7.79 -7.94 -9.52
CA SER A 86 -6.33 -7.90 -9.60
C SER A 86 -5.79 -6.61 -8.96
N GLN A 87 -6.44 -5.47 -9.15
CA GLN A 87 -6.06 -4.20 -8.54
C GLN A 87 -6.24 -4.25 -7.01
N ALA A 88 -7.42 -4.67 -6.53
CA ALA A 88 -7.70 -4.78 -5.10
C ALA A 88 -6.72 -5.73 -4.38
N ASN A 89 -6.34 -6.85 -5.01
CA ASN A 89 -5.33 -7.76 -4.46
C ASN A 89 -3.95 -7.08 -4.35
N ARG A 90 -3.51 -6.35 -5.38
CA ARG A 90 -2.22 -5.62 -5.37
C ARG A 90 -2.21 -4.52 -4.32
N GLU A 91 -3.32 -3.80 -4.18
CA GLU A 91 -3.48 -2.72 -3.20
C GLU A 91 -3.50 -3.26 -1.77
N ALA A 92 -4.21 -4.37 -1.53
CA ALA A 92 -4.17 -5.08 -0.25
C ALA A 92 -2.75 -5.58 0.11
N ASP A 93 -2.01 -6.14 -0.85
CA ASP A 93 -0.62 -6.54 -0.66
C ASP A 93 0.31 -5.35 -0.33
N LEU A 94 0.10 -4.20 -0.97
CA LEU A 94 0.85 -2.96 -0.67
C LEU A 94 0.54 -2.46 0.74
N VAL A 95 -0.74 -2.33 1.11
CA VAL A 95 -1.17 -1.91 2.45
C VAL A 95 -0.64 -2.86 3.53
N LEU A 96 -0.66 -4.18 3.28
CA LEU A 96 -0.09 -5.16 4.22
C LEU A 96 1.43 -5.04 4.37
N ARG A 97 2.16 -4.71 3.30
CA ARG A 97 3.62 -4.47 3.36
C ARG A 97 3.95 -3.18 4.11
N GLU A 98 3.22 -2.10 3.83
CA GLU A 98 3.40 -0.82 4.51
C GLU A 98 3.07 -0.93 6.01
N ALA A 99 1.93 -1.55 6.36
CA ALA A 99 1.55 -1.78 7.75
C ALA A 99 2.57 -2.64 8.51
N ARG A 100 3.18 -3.65 7.87
CA ARG A 100 4.27 -4.45 8.47
C ARG A 100 5.53 -3.62 8.67
N SER A 101 5.96 -2.88 7.66
CA SER A 101 7.14 -2.01 7.74
C SER A 101 7.00 -0.96 8.84
N GLU A 102 5.82 -0.36 8.97
CA GLU A 102 5.53 0.63 10.01
C GLU A 102 5.46 -0.01 11.41
N ALA A 103 4.85 -1.19 11.54
CA ALA A 103 4.86 -1.94 12.79
C ALA A 103 6.28 -2.34 13.23
N GLU A 104 7.13 -2.78 12.30
CA GLU A 104 8.55 -3.07 12.57
C GLU A 104 9.31 -1.82 13.01
N ARG A 105 9.06 -0.67 12.37
CA ARG A 105 9.64 0.63 12.75
C ARG A 105 9.21 1.05 14.16
N ILE A 106 7.92 0.96 14.47
CA ILE A 106 7.38 1.28 15.82
C ILE A 106 8.01 0.37 16.88
N VAL A 107 8.14 -0.93 16.62
CA VAL A 107 8.78 -1.88 17.55
C VAL A 107 10.27 -1.58 17.72
N ALA A 108 10.98 -1.20 16.65
CA ALA A 108 12.38 -0.79 16.73
C ALA A 108 12.55 0.51 17.54
N ASP A 109 11.69 1.50 17.31
CA ASP A 109 11.68 2.77 18.06
C ASP A 109 11.40 2.55 19.56
N ALA A 110 10.39 1.75 19.89
CA ALA A 110 10.09 1.38 21.27
C ALA A 110 11.26 0.66 21.95
N LYS A 111 11.92 -0.30 21.27
CA LYS A 111 13.12 -0.99 21.79
C LYS A 111 14.27 -0.01 22.05
N ARG A 112 14.50 0.96 21.15
CA ARG A 112 15.51 2.02 21.33
C ARG A 112 15.20 2.89 22.56
N GLN A 113 13.95 3.32 22.73
CA GLN A 113 13.51 4.11 23.89
C GLN A 113 13.64 3.35 25.22
N VAL A 114 13.31 2.06 25.24
CA VAL A 114 13.50 1.20 26.43
C VAL A 114 14.99 1.07 26.77
N GLY A 115 15.86 0.93 25.75
CA GLY A 115 17.32 0.89 25.93
C GLY A 115 17.86 2.17 26.58
N THR A 116 17.54 3.34 26.01
CA THR A 116 18.01 4.63 26.54
C THR A 116 17.45 4.92 27.94
N ALA A 117 16.19 4.57 28.21
CA ALA A 117 15.60 4.69 29.54
C ALA A 117 16.30 3.78 30.58
N ALA A 118 16.64 2.54 30.21
CA ALA A 118 17.35 1.61 31.08
C ALA A 118 18.79 2.09 31.38
N GLU A 119 19.49 2.67 30.41
CA GLU A 119 20.80 3.28 30.61
C GLU A 119 20.74 4.52 31.51
N ALA A 120 19.76 5.41 31.30
CA ALA A 120 19.52 6.56 32.17
C ALA A 120 19.23 6.13 33.61
N LEU A 121 18.40 5.09 33.80
CA LEU A 121 18.11 4.52 35.12
C LEU A 121 19.37 3.97 35.80
N ARG A 122 20.18 3.18 35.10
CA ARG A 122 21.48 2.66 35.62
C ARG A 122 22.41 3.80 36.02
N ARG A 123 22.50 4.86 35.20
CA ARG A 123 23.32 6.05 35.48
C ARG A 123 22.87 6.75 36.78
N ILE A 124 21.56 6.95 36.96
CA ILE A 124 20.97 7.57 38.15
C ILE A 124 21.18 6.68 39.39
N GLN A 125 21.00 5.37 39.28
CA GLN A 125 21.27 4.43 40.36
C GLN A 125 22.74 4.47 40.80
N ALA A 126 23.68 4.48 39.83
CA ALA A 126 25.11 4.60 40.12
C ALA A 126 25.47 5.96 40.74
N GLN A 127 24.83 7.06 40.32
CA GLN A 127 24.96 8.37 40.98
C GLN A 127 24.46 8.32 42.44
N ARG A 128 23.30 7.70 42.70
CA ARG A 128 22.73 7.53 44.05
C ARG A 128 23.68 6.76 44.97
N VAL A 129 24.25 5.64 44.50
CA VAL A 129 25.21 4.85 45.29
C VAL A 129 26.46 5.67 45.62
N ARG A 130 27.03 6.40 44.64
CA ARG A 130 28.18 7.29 44.89
C ARG A 130 27.86 8.42 45.88
N PHE A 131 26.68 9.04 45.76
CA PHE A 131 26.24 10.10 46.65
C PHE A 131 26.05 9.61 48.10
N LEU A 132 25.40 8.46 48.29
CA LEU A 132 25.25 7.86 49.61
C LEU A 132 26.61 7.47 50.22
N GLY A 133 27.55 6.96 49.41
CA GLY A 133 28.92 6.70 49.84
C GLY A 133 29.71 7.95 50.23
N MET A 134 29.48 9.08 49.54
CA MET A 134 30.06 10.37 49.90
C MET A 134 29.47 10.92 51.20
N LEU A 135 28.14 10.91 51.36
CA LEU A 135 27.47 11.32 52.61
C LEU A 135 27.93 10.49 53.80
N ARG A 136 28.04 9.16 53.64
CA ARG A 136 28.58 8.26 54.65
C ARG A 136 29.98 8.70 55.12
N LYS A 137 30.90 8.97 54.19
CA LYS A 137 32.26 9.44 54.54
C LYS A 137 32.29 10.79 55.24
N VAL A 138 31.36 11.70 54.93
CA VAL A 138 31.23 12.98 55.64
C VAL A 138 30.72 12.76 57.06
N ALA A 139 29.69 11.91 57.24
CA ALA A 139 29.18 11.56 58.56
C ALA A 139 30.23 10.84 59.42
N GLU A 140 30.93 9.85 58.86
CA GLU A 140 32.02 9.13 59.54
C GLU A 140 33.16 10.08 59.96
N ARG A 141 33.51 11.07 59.12
CA ARG A 141 34.49 12.11 59.49
C ARG A 141 34.00 12.99 60.64
N GLN A 142 32.75 13.45 60.60
CA GLN A 142 32.20 14.33 61.63
C GLN A 142 32.01 13.60 62.97
N ILE A 143 31.68 12.30 62.94
CA ILE A 143 31.66 11.46 64.14
C ILE A 143 33.08 11.37 64.74
N ALA A 144 34.10 11.05 63.94
CA ALA A 144 35.49 10.97 64.41
C ALA A 144 36.04 12.31 64.94
N GLU A 145 35.56 13.44 64.39
CA GLU A 145 35.88 14.79 64.87
C GLU A 145 35.23 15.08 66.24
N ILE A 146 33.97 14.67 66.43
CA ILE A 146 33.27 14.77 67.73
C ILE A 146 33.93 13.85 68.77
N GLU A 147 34.25 12.60 68.42
CA GLU A 147 34.95 11.66 69.30
C GLU A 147 36.30 12.22 69.79
N LEU A 148 37.07 12.88 68.91
CA LEU A 148 38.32 13.54 69.26
C LEU A 148 38.12 14.72 70.24
N GLU A 149 37.07 15.52 70.06
CA GLU A 149 36.75 16.63 70.98
C GLU A 149 36.18 16.12 72.32
N GLU A 150 35.40 15.04 72.33
CA GLU A 150 34.94 14.40 73.56
C GLU A 150 36.11 13.83 74.38
N ASP A 151 37.08 13.17 73.74
CA ASP A 151 38.30 12.69 74.41
C ASP A 151 39.18 13.86 74.92
N ARG A 152 39.29 14.96 74.18
CA ARG A 152 39.96 16.20 74.63
C ARG A 152 39.34 16.79 75.90
N LEU A 153 38.01 16.88 75.93
CA LEU A 153 37.27 17.41 77.08
C LEU A 153 37.32 16.47 78.29
N ARG A 154 37.46 15.16 78.05
CA ARG A 154 37.54 14.13 79.09
C ARG A 154 38.91 14.04 79.77
N ASP A 155 40.00 14.31 79.04
CA ASP A 155 41.36 14.20 79.56
C ASP A 155 42.29 15.33 79.03
N PRO A 156 42.09 16.58 79.50
CA PRO A 156 42.75 17.76 78.93
C PRO A 156 44.28 17.76 79.08
N GLY A 157 44.84 16.97 80.00
CA GLY A 157 46.28 16.91 80.25
C GLY A 157 47.08 16.10 79.22
N LYS A 158 46.43 15.29 78.37
CA LYS A 158 47.15 14.38 77.45
C LYS A 158 47.83 15.07 76.28
N MET A 159 47.24 16.13 75.70
CA MET A 159 47.87 16.85 74.58
C MET A 159 48.95 17.84 75.03
N GLU A 160 48.95 18.29 76.28
CA GLU A 160 49.97 19.20 76.80
C GLU A 160 51.35 18.53 76.91
N MET A 161 51.38 17.20 77.06
CA MET A 161 52.60 16.40 77.17
C MET A 161 53.20 16.03 75.80
N ASP A 162 52.38 15.85 74.76
CA ASP A 162 52.85 15.62 73.37
C ASP A 162 53.27 16.92 72.65
N ALA A 163 52.90 18.09 73.16
CA ALA A 163 53.19 19.41 72.57
C ALA A 163 54.50 20.06 73.07
N LEU A 164 55.25 19.40 73.96
CA LEU A 164 56.54 19.87 74.46
C LEU A 164 57.69 19.39 73.55
N PRO A 165 58.34 20.26 72.74
CA PRO A 165 59.51 19.84 71.99
C PRO A 165 60.69 19.59 72.96
N GLU A 166 61.28 18.38 72.89
CA GLU A 166 62.48 18.05 73.67
C GLU A 166 63.62 19.03 73.36
N ARG A 167 63.93 19.88 74.34
CA ARG A 167 64.91 20.95 74.17
C ARG A 167 66.33 20.48 74.47
N ASN A 168 66.89 19.81 73.47
CA ASN A 168 68.32 19.85 73.08
C ASN A 168 69.37 19.41 74.12
N ALA A 169 70.02 18.27 73.85
CA ALA A 169 71.34 17.93 74.38
C ALA A 169 72.34 17.79 73.22
N ALA A 170 73.29 18.72 73.15
CA ALA A 170 74.48 18.70 72.31
C ALA A 170 75.67 19.13 73.18
N PRO A 171 76.94 18.92 72.79
CA PRO A 171 77.44 18.40 71.51
C PRO A 171 78.49 17.27 71.66
N ASP A 172 79.07 16.78 70.55
CA ASP A 172 80.54 16.84 70.39
C ASP A 172 80.98 16.92 68.91
N SER A 173 82.25 17.26 68.76
CA SER A 173 83.03 17.79 67.64
C SER A 173 83.27 16.88 66.41
N GLY A 174 83.47 17.50 65.24
CA GLY A 174 83.87 16.80 64.01
C GLY A 174 83.82 17.58 62.68
N LEU A 175 84.39 18.79 62.61
CA LEU A 175 84.59 19.53 61.35
C LEU A 175 86.08 19.51 60.93
N PRO A 176 86.46 19.84 59.68
CA PRO A 176 85.72 19.89 58.40
C PRO A 176 86.52 19.17 57.26
N GLN A 177 86.18 19.37 55.97
CA GLN A 177 87.10 19.98 54.98
C GLN A 177 86.40 20.29 53.62
N TRP A 178 87.00 21.25 52.92
CA TRP A 178 86.51 22.20 51.91
C TRP A 178 86.57 21.71 50.44
N LEU A 179 85.59 22.17 49.64
CA LEU A 179 85.59 22.65 48.22
C LEU A 179 86.92 22.65 47.40
N PRO A 180 86.91 22.70 46.04
CA PRO A 180 85.87 23.22 45.10
C PRO A 180 85.57 22.20 43.94
N ALA A 181 85.06 22.49 42.72
CA ALA A 181 84.75 23.73 42.01
C ALA A 181 83.67 23.61 40.89
N ALA A 182 82.92 24.70 40.68
CA ALA A 182 82.52 25.38 39.42
C ALA A 182 82.31 24.63 38.08
N GLY A 183 81.17 24.91 37.42
CA GLY A 183 80.86 24.44 36.06
C GLY A 183 79.57 24.99 35.42
N HIS A 184 79.46 26.32 35.27
CA HIS A 184 78.54 27.15 34.45
C HIS A 184 77.09 26.72 34.07
N PRO A 185 76.10 27.64 34.19
CA PRO A 185 74.80 27.55 33.53
C PRO A 185 74.80 28.16 32.12
N ARG A 186 73.81 27.82 31.29
CA ARG A 186 73.26 28.70 30.23
C ARG A 186 71.76 28.48 30.05
N GLU A 187 71.07 29.59 29.80
CA GLU A 187 69.63 29.71 29.59
C GLU A 187 69.24 29.64 28.10
N ASP A 188 67.92 29.64 27.90
CA ASP A 188 67.14 30.14 26.75
C ASP A 188 66.90 29.30 25.48
N SER A 189 65.64 29.50 25.01
CA SER A 189 64.94 29.01 23.79
C SER A 189 64.21 27.67 23.92
#